data_AF-Q2B007-F1
#
_entry.id   AF-Q2B007-F1
#
_cell.length_a   1.000
_cell.length_b   1.000
_cell.length_c   1.000
_cell.angle_alpha   90.00
_cell.angle_beta   90.00
_cell.angle_gamma   90.00
#
_symmetry.space_group_name_H-M   'P 1'
#
loop_
_entity.id
_entity.type
_entity.pdbx_description
1 polymer ?
#
loop_
_entity_poly.entity_id
_entity_poly.type
_entity_poly.pdbx_seq_one_letter_code
_entity_poly.pdbx_strand_id
1 'polypeptide(L)'
;MDFHNFASRAELILTDSGGVQEEAPSLGVPVLVLRDTTERPEGIDAGTLKLAGVEEQPIYEMATELLTNRAAYEKMAKATNPYGDGNASARIGEAIRYYFKQTEERPEDYNPN
;
A
#
# COMPACT_ATOMS: atom_id res chain seq x y z
N MET A 1 -7.06 4.31 -15.67
CA MET A 1 -5.63 4.56 -15.97
C MET A 1 -5.18 5.94 -15.52
N ASP A 2 -5.98 6.99 -15.71
CA ASP A 2 -5.53 8.35 -15.34
C ASP A 2 -5.22 8.49 -13.86
N PHE A 3 -6.08 7.98 -12.97
CA PHE A 3 -5.87 8.06 -11.52
C PHE A 3 -4.50 7.50 -11.08
N HIS A 4 -4.10 6.31 -11.56
CA HIS A 4 -2.78 5.72 -11.24
C HIS A 4 -1.62 6.59 -11.76
N ASN A 5 -1.80 7.23 -12.92
CA ASN A 5 -0.80 8.16 -13.46
C ASN A 5 -0.69 9.44 -12.64
N PHE A 6 -1.78 9.93 -12.06
CA PHE A 6 -1.74 11.04 -11.10
C PHE A 6 -1.10 10.60 -9.78
N ALA A 7 -1.49 9.43 -9.27
CA ALA A 7 -0.95 8.88 -8.03
C ALA A 7 0.58 8.73 -8.10
N SER A 8 1.11 8.15 -9.18
CA SER A 8 2.56 7.96 -9.36
C SER A 8 3.39 9.25 -9.49
N ARG A 9 2.73 10.41 -9.68
CA ARG A 9 3.38 11.72 -9.76
C ARG A 9 3.08 12.61 -8.56
N ALA A 10 2.25 12.14 -7.63
CA ALA A 10 1.95 12.86 -6.41
C ALA A 10 3.15 12.78 -5.45
N GLU A 11 3.42 13.87 -4.72
CA GLU A 11 4.37 13.81 -3.61
C GLU A 11 3.74 13.01 -2.45
N LEU A 12 2.47 13.29 -2.13
CA LEU A 12 1.75 12.73 -1.00
C LEU A 12 0.29 12.45 -1.38
N ILE A 13 -0.27 11.35 -0.88
CA ILE A 13 -1.70 11.02 -1.05
C ILE A 13 -2.40 11.03 0.31
N LEU A 14 -3.55 11.72 0.38
CA LEU A 14 -4.47 11.67 1.51
C LEU A 14 -5.73 10.93 1.03
N THR A 15 -6.11 9.85 1.71
CA THR A 15 -7.24 9.01 1.25
C THR A 15 -7.90 8.22 2.38
N ASP A 16 -9.18 7.92 2.23
CA ASP A 16 -9.92 6.93 3.02
C ASP A 16 -10.16 5.62 2.23
N SER A 17 -9.74 5.56 0.96
CA SER A 17 -9.95 4.43 0.06
C SER A 17 -9.03 3.26 0.40
N GLY A 18 -9.60 2.06 0.53
CA GLY A 18 -8.84 0.82 0.74
C GLY A 18 -7.98 0.44 -0.47
N GLY A 19 -8.49 0.60 -1.70
CA GLY A 19 -7.73 0.27 -2.91
C GLY A 19 -6.48 1.13 -3.07
N VAL A 20 -6.59 2.42 -2.75
CA VAL A 20 -5.45 3.34 -2.84
C VAL A 20 -4.37 3.01 -1.80
N GLN A 21 -4.76 2.53 -0.62
CA GLN A 21 -3.82 2.05 0.40
C GLN A 21 -2.98 0.86 -0.09
N GLU A 22 -3.51 0.03 -0.98
CA GLU A 22 -2.78 -1.12 -1.54
C GLU A 22 -1.93 -0.72 -2.76
N GLU A 23 -2.43 0.20 -3.59
CA GLU A 23 -1.84 0.57 -4.87
C GLU A 23 -0.73 1.62 -4.74
N ALA A 24 -0.93 2.66 -3.94
CA ALA A 24 0.01 3.78 -3.81
C ALA A 24 1.40 3.39 -3.26
N PRO A 25 1.53 2.44 -2.32
CA PRO A 25 2.83 1.94 -1.89
C PRO A 25 3.67 1.35 -3.03
N SER A 26 3.06 0.66 -4.01
CA SER A 26 3.77 0.17 -5.20
C SER A 26 4.35 1.28 -6.06
N LEU A 27 3.82 2.50 -5.94
CA LEU A 27 4.27 3.68 -6.68
C LEU A 27 5.32 4.48 -5.91
N GLY A 28 5.68 4.05 -4.70
CA GLY A 28 6.64 4.75 -3.83
C GLY A 28 6.12 6.08 -3.28
N VAL A 29 4.79 6.22 -3.17
CA VAL A 29 4.15 7.47 -2.75
C VAL A 29 3.62 7.29 -1.32
N PRO A 30 4.07 8.11 -0.35
CA PRO A 30 3.54 8.07 1.01
C PRO A 30 2.02 8.31 1.06
N VAL A 31 1.33 7.60 1.96
CA VAL A 31 -0.12 7.70 2.12
C VAL A 31 -0.50 8.05 3.56
N LEU A 32 -1.29 9.11 3.72
CA LEU A 32 -2.01 9.41 4.96
C LEU A 32 -3.45 8.89 4.85
N VAL A 33 -3.80 7.99 5.76
CA VAL A 33 -5.12 7.35 5.81
C VAL A 33 -6.05 8.20 6.67
N LEU A 34 -7.10 8.75 6.05
CA LEU A 34 -8.08 9.64 6.69
C LEU A 34 -9.17 8.85 7.43
N ARG A 35 -8.75 7.92 8.30
CA ARG A 35 -9.61 7.06 9.13
C ARG A 35 -8.98 6.91 10.50
N ASP A 36 -9.80 6.66 11.52
CA ASP A 36 -9.30 6.34 12.87
C ASP A 36 -8.85 4.88 13.00
N THR A 37 -9.33 4.02 12.10
CA THR A 37 -8.99 2.60 12.05
C THR A 37 -8.79 2.15 10.61
N THR A 38 -7.97 1.12 10.41
CA THR A 38 -7.76 0.49 9.10
C THR A 38 -7.80 -1.03 9.23
N GLU A 39 -8.39 -1.67 8.23
CA GLU A 39 -8.34 -3.11 7.98
C GLU A 39 -7.06 -3.55 7.23
N ARG A 40 -6.07 -2.65 7.12
CA ARG A 40 -4.79 -2.83 6.44
C ARG A 40 -3.60 -2.55 7.37
N PRO A 41 -3.48 -3.27 8.51
CA PRO A 41 -2.39 -3.04 9.47
C PRO A 41 -1.01 -3.27 8.86
N GLU A 42 -0.91 -4.13 7.84
CA GLU A 42 0.35 -4.50 7.20
C GLU A 42 1.06 -3.29 6.58
N GLY A 43 0.31 -2.34 5.99
CA GLY A 43 0.89 -1.13 5.42
C GLY A 43 1.34 -0.11 6.48
N ILE A 44 0.71 -0.12 7.65
CA ILE A 44 1.16 0.68 8.80
C ILE A 44 2.46 0.10 9.34
N ASP A 45 2.51 -1.23 9.51
CA ASP A 45 3.69 -1.95 10.02
C ASP A 45 4.88 -1.85 9.06
N ALA A 46 4.63 -1.96 7.75
CA ALA A 46 5.64 -1.75 6.72
C ALA A 46 6.11 -0.29 6.63
N GLY A 47 5.34 0.66 7.17
CA GLY A 47 5.63 2.10 7.12
C GLY A 47 5.28 2.77 5.80
N THR A 48 4.51 2.12 4.93
CA THR A 48 4.01 2.70 3.68
C THR A 48 2.79 3.60 3.92
N LEU A 49 2.04 3.34 5.01
CA LEU A 49 0.85 4.07 5.42
C LEU A 49 1.07 4.75 6.78
N LYS A 50 0.38 5.88 7.02
CA LYS A 50 0.18 6.46 8.36
C LYS A 50 -1.31 6.74 8.57
N LEU A 51 -1.87 6.30 9.70
CA LEU A 51 -3.23 6.68 10.12
C LEU A 51 -3.23 8.13 10.61
N ALA A 52 -3.90 9.01 9.88
CA ALA A 52 -4.00 10.42 10.22
C ALA A 52 -5.25 10.75 11.05
N GLY A 53 -6.24 9.86 11.10
CA GLY A 53 -7.54 10.13 11.70
C GLY A 53 -8.37 11.08 10.83
N VAL A 54 -9.35 11.73 11.45
CA VAL A 54 -10.27 12.69 10.78
C VAL A 54 -10.14 14.13 11.29
N GLU A 55 -9.26 14.35 12.27
CA GLU A 55 -9.07 15.65 12.90
C GLU A 55 -8.09 16.50 12.09
N GLU A 56 -8.42 17.79 11.92
CA GLU A 56 -7.66 18.74 11.09
C GLU A 56 -6.18 18.82 11.52
N GLN A 57 -5.95 18.98 12.83
CA GLN A 57 -4.61 19.25 13.36
C GLN A 57 -3.63 18.07 13.14
N PRO A 58 -3.97 16.81 13.47
CA PRO A 58 -3.13 15.66 13.14
C PRO A 58 -2.85 15.51 11.64
N ILE A 59 -3.86 15.69 10.79
CA ILE A 59 -3.71 15.60 9.33
C ILE A 59 -2.71 16.66 8.85
N TYR A 60 -2.87 17.90 9.31
CA TYR A 60 -1.99 19.02 8.96
C TYR A 60 -0.55 18.76 9.39
N GLU A 61 -0.32 18.30 10.63
CA GLU A 61 1.01 18.04 11.16
C GLU A 61 1.72 16.92 10.38
N MET A 62 1.03 15.81 10.11
CA MET A 62 1.61 14.68 9.36
C MET A 62 1.90 15.05 7.90
N ALA A 63 1.00 15.77 7.25
CA ALA A 63 1.22 16.23 5.88
C ALA A 63 2.40 17.21 5.82
N THR A 64 2.46 18.15 6.77
CA THR A 64 3.56 19.11 6.87
C THR A 64 4.90 18.42 7.12
N GLU A 65 4.94 17.42 8.00
CA GLU A 65 6.14 16.60 8.23
C GLU A 65 6.62 15.98 6.92
N LEU A 66 5.74 15.29 6.18
CA LEU A 66 6.13 14.60 4.95
C LEU A 66 6.54 15.55 3.82
N LEU A 67 5.98 16.75 3.77
CA LEU A 67 6.33 17.76 2.77
C LEU A 67 7.60 18.55 3.11
N THR A 68 8.01 18.60 4.37
CA THR A 68 9.15 19.43 4.83
C THR A 68 10.34 18.64 5.36
N ASN A 69 10.15 17.36 5.72
CA ASN A 69 11.18 16.46 6.21
C ASN A 69 11.46 15.34 5.20
N ARG A 70 12.51 15.54 4.39
CA ARG A 70 12.92 14.56 3.36
C ARG A 70 13.23 13.17 3.94
N ALA A 71 13.78 13.08 5.15
CA ALA A 71 14.09 11.79 5.75
C ALA A 71 12.82 11.01 6.14
N ALA A 72 11.81 11.71 6.69
CA ALA A 72 10.51 11.11 6.99
C ALA A 72 9.79 10.66 5.71
N TYR A 73 9.85 11.49 4.67
CA TYR A 73 9.33 11.17 3.34
C TYR A 73 9.97 9.89 2.76
N GLU A 74 11.30 9.87 2.67
CA GLU A 74 12.03 8.76 2.05
C GLU A 74 11.84 7.45 2.79
N LYS A 75 11.67 7.50 4.12
CA LYS A 75 11.37 6.31 4.92
C LYS A 75 10.06 5.65 4.48
N MET A 76 9.03 6.43 4.17
CA MET A 76 7.74 5.89 3.70
C MET A 76 7.78 5.54 2.21
N ALA A 77 8.36 6.41 1.38
CA ALA A 77 8.43 6.22 -0.07
C ALA A 77 9.24 4.98 -0.50
N LYS A 78 10.25 4.60 0.30
CA LYS A 78 11.10 3.42 0.06
C LYS A 78 10.65 2.18 0.84
N ALA A 79 9.59 2.27 1.62
CA ALA A 79 9.07 1.12 2.34
C ALA A 79 8.54 0.07 1.35
N THR A 80 8.71 -1.20 1.70
CA THR A 80 8.30 -2.31 0.83
C THR A 80 6.78 -2.43 0.85
N ASN A 81 6.15 -2.63 -0.31
CA ASN A 81 4.71 -2.86 -0.38
C ASN A 81 4.38 -4.27 0.16
N PRO A 82 3.65 -4.39 1.28
CA PRO A 82 3.32 -5.70 1.83
C PRO A 82 2.20 -6.43 1.07
N TYR A 83 1.48 -5.78 0.15
CA TYR A 83 0.26 -6.34 -0.45
C TYR A 83 0.48 -7.20 -1.68
N GLY A 84 1.67 -7.16 -2.29
CA GLY A 84 1.97 -8.04 -3.40
C GLY A 84 3.18 -7.64 -4.22
N ASP A 85 3.56 -8.58 -5.09
CA ASP A 85 4.68 -8.49 -6.03
C ASP A 85 4.20 -8.41 -7.50
N GLY A 86 2.90 -8.24 -7.73
CA GLY A 86 2.28 -8.23 -9.05
C GLY A 86 1.95 -9.61 -9.64
N ASN A 87 2.26 -10.71 -8.94
CA ASN A 87 2.01 -12.08 -9.44
C ASN A 87 0.75 -12.74 -8.83
N ALA A 88 -0.12 -11.98 -8.17
CA ALA A 88 -1.34 -12.50 -7.54
C ALA A 88 -2.21 -13.29 -8.52
N SER A 89 -2.47 -12.75 -9.71
CA SER A 89 -3.30 -13.42 -10.74
C SER A 89 -2.73 -14.77 -11.18
N ALA A 90 -1.40 -14.85 -11.35
CA ALA A 90 -0.73 -16.10 -11.71
C ALA A 90 -0.86 -17.14 -10.59
N ARG A 91 -0.62 -16.76 -9.33
CA ARG A 91 -0.78 -17.64 -8.17
C ARG A 91 -2.22 -18.13 -8.01
N ILE A 92 -3.20 -17.25 -8.20
CA ILE A 92 -4.63 -17.63 -8.15
C ILE A 92 -4.96 -18.63 -9.25
N GLY A 93 -4.50 -18.40 -10.48
CA GLY A 93 -4.67 -19.33 -11.60
C GLY A 93 -4.11 -20.71 -11.29
N GLU A 94 -2.88 -20.78 -10.80
CA GLU A 94 -2.25 -22.06 -10.41
C GLU A 94 -2.96 -22.73 -9.22
N ALA A 95 -3.46 -21.96 -8.25
CA ALA A 95 -4.20 -22.50 -7.12
C ALA A 95 -5.53 -23.15 -7.58
N ILE A 96 -6.22 -22.53 -8.54
CA ILE A 96 -7.43 -23.09 -9.15
C ILE A 96 -7.09 -24.38 -9.91
N ARG A 97 -6.02 -24.38 -10.71
CA ARG A 97 -5.57 -25.57 -11.44
C ARG A 97 -5.23 -26.72 -10.50
N TYR A 98 -4.53 -26.43 -9.40
CA TYR A 98 -4.23 -27.39 -8.36
C TYR A 98 -5.51 -27.96 -7.72
N TYR A 99 -6.48 -27.10 -7.35
CA TYR A 99 -7.75 -27.53 -6.76
C TYR A 99 -8.53 -28.50 -7.67
N PHE A 100 -8.54 -28.25 -8.99
CA PHE A 100 -9.15 -29.13 -9.99
C PHE A 100 -8.24 -30.27 -10.48
N LYS A 101 -7.09 -30.51 -9.82
CA LYS A 101 -6.13 -31.59 -10.12
C LYS A 101 -5.56 -31.53 -11.54
N GLN A 102 -5.40 -30.33 -12.09
CA GLN A 102 -4.72 -30.10 -13.37
C GLN A 102 -3.21 -29.91 -13.21
N THR A 103 -2.74 -29.73 -11.97
CA THR A 103 -1.33 -29.73 -11.55
C THR A 103 -1.19 -30.59 -10.30
N GLU A 104 0.01 -31.15 -10.07
CA GLU A 104 0.32 -31.93 -8.87
C GLU A 104 0.79 -31.05 -7.71
N GLU A 105 1.40 -29.91 -8.02
CA GLU A 105 1.97 -28.98 -7.05
C GLU A 105 1.07 -27.77 -6.82
N ARG A 106 0.91 -27.40 -5.55
CA ARG A 106 0.23 -26.17 -5.13
C ARG A 106 1.21 -25.00 -5.29
N PRO A 107 0.78 -23.83 -5.82
CA PRO A 107 1.64 -22.65 -5.85
C PRO A 107 2.06 -22.22 -4.44
N GLU A 108 3.28 -21.70 -4.32
CA GLU A 108 3.77 -21.13 -3.08
C GLU A 108 2.94 -19.92 -2.65
N ASP A 109 2.75 -19.79 -1.34
CA ASP A 109 2.09 -18.62 -0.75
C ASP A 109 3.00 -17.39 -0.94
N TYR A 110 2.37 -16.21 -1.10
CA TYR A 110 3.13 -14.96 -1.19
C TYR A 110 3.75 -14.61 0.18
N ASN A 111 5.04 -14.27 0.18
CA ASN A 111 5.76 -13.77 1.35
C ASN A 111 6.27 -12.34 1.07
N PRO A 112 5.87 -11.34 1.87
CA PRO A 112 6.32 -9.96 1.74
C PRO A 112 7.72 -9.68 2.34
N ASN A 113 8.38 -10.67 2.96
CA ASN A 113 9.67 -10.54 3.65
C ASN A 113 10.84 -11.17 2.87
#